data_AF-A0A1V2QXC7-F1
#
_entry.id   AF-A0A1V2QXC7-F1
#
_cell.length_a   1.000
_cell.length_b   1.000
_cell.length_c   1.000
_cell.angle_alpha   90.00
_cell.angle_beta   90.00
_cell.angle_gamma   90.00
#
_symmetry.space_group_name_H-M   'P 1'
#
loop_
_entity.id
_entity.type
_entity.pdbx_description
1 polymer ?
#
loop_
_entity_poly.entity_id
_entity_poly.type
_entity_poly.pdbx_seq_one_letter_code
_entity_poly.pdbx_strand_id
1 'polypeptide(L)'
;MNPTTTRPGPQPITAECFPTPGLILRTNDPSAQRTLREFAHEQAAAARSLREILSEKLPEARDVDERGAVFTTVFEATEDWRYRIAATMPHSTGRYGAGHVERFRTPIADDNRNLFRIGEHERLREGVDWDSITRTYTGGTETPASRTMRRFGALAAARFAQSPGADIVSNRVTLPDGRVVHGMRLLRADAARHAAAEMAARIAARGGDTSRIVTDGDLIYIASAPETDRRTIFHSAMALLAHDHTTPADATIAWAEAAYLLYQAPRRKRGSDATTRTFLVAIGALLLAHPPVLLHDVDLRAYIRSQVQFVAELRAAQDRGVGAAP
;
A
#
# COMPACT_ATOMS: atom_id res chain seq x y z
N MET A 1 -40.80 -30.32 10.80
CA MET A 1 -40.59 -29.01 10.15
C MET A 1 -39.12 -28.68 10.28
N ASN A 2 -38.35 -28.67 9.19
CA ASN A 2 -36.95 -28.26 9.25
C ASN A 2 -36.92 -26.74 9.48
N PRO A 3 -36.20 -26.24 10.50
CA PRO A 3 -36.07 -24.80 10.70
C PRO A 3 -35.37 -24.21 9.48
N THR A 4 -36.05 -23.30 8.80
CA THR A 4 -35.48 -22.49 7.72
C THR A 4 -34.40 -21.62 8.36
N THR A 5 -33.14 -22.08 8.36
CA THR A 5 -32.01 -21.24 8.75
C THR A 5 -31.87 -20.14 7.71
N THR A 6 -32.39 -18.96 8.05
CA THR A 6 -32.16 -17.72 7.31
C THR A 6 -30.66 -17.51 7.24
N ARG A 7 -30.09 -17.61 6.04
CA ARG A 7 -28.67 -17.35 5.80
C ARG A 7 -28.39 -15.92 6.29
N PRO A 8 -27.44 -15.70 7.21
CA PRO A 8 -27.12 -14.35 7.66
C PRO A 8 -26.74 -13.52 6.43
N GLY A 9 -27.28 -12.29 6.37
CA GLY A 9 -26.98 -11.37 5.28
C GLY A 9 -25.47 -11.05 5.21
N PRO A 10 -25.00 -10.50 4.07
CA PRO A 10 -23.60 -10.16 3.91
C PRO A 10 -23.15 -9.18 4.99
N GLN A 11 -22.05 -9.51 5.68
CA GLN A 11 -21.50 -8.65 6.73
C GLN A 11 -21.15 -7.26 6.15
N PRO A 12 -21.35 -6.17 6.92
CA PRO A 12 -21.07 -4.83 6.47
C PRO A 12 -19.56 -4.55 6.45
N ILE A 13 -19.06 -3.89 5.40
CA ILE A 13 -17.70 -3.33 5.39
C ILE A 13 -17.68 -2.13 6.35
N THR A 14 -16.87 -2.17 7.40
CA THR A 14 -16.73 -1.11 8.42
C THR A 14 -15.33 -0.49 8.39
N ALA A 15 -15.11 0.54 9.22
CA ALA A 15 -13.80 1.17 9.38
C ALA A 15 -12.74 0.19 9.95
N GLU A 16 -13.15 -0.86 10.66
CA GLU A 16 -12.25 -1.86 11.25
C GLU A 16 -11.51 -2.69 10.19
N CYS A 17 -12.07 -2.80 8.97
CA CYS A 17 -11.40 -3.41 7.82
C CYS A 17 -10.16 -2.63 7.36
N PHE A 18 -10.03 -1.36 7.78
CA PHE A 18 -8.99 -0.40 7.34
C PHE A 18 -8.13 0.08 8.50
N PRO A 19 -7.30 -0.79 9.12
CA PRO A 19 -6.43 -0.36 10.18
C PRO A 19 -5.48 0.74 9.71
N THR A 20 -5.50 1.86 10.43
CA THR A 20 -4.71 3.04 10.10
C THR A 20 -3.21 2.69 10.12
N PRO A 21 -2.46 2.99 9.04
CA PRO A 21 -1.03 2.71 8.98
C PRO A 21 -0.28 3.51 10.07
N GLY A 22 0.68 2.87 10.74
CA GLY A 22 1.51 3.55 11.73
C GLY A 22 2.29 4.71 11.12
N LEU A 23 2.69 4.57 9.84
CA LEU A 23 3.41 5.59 9.08
C LEU A 23 2.69 6.94 8.97
N ILE A 24 1.35 6.97 9.00
CA ILE A 24 0.61 8.24 8.91
C ILE A 24 0.50 8.95 10.27
N LEU A 25 0.67 8.21 11.38
CA LEU A 25 0.53 8.71 12.75
C LEU A 25 1.86 9.34 13.21
N ARG A 26 2.08 10.59 12.80
CA ARG A 26 3.34 11.36 13.02
C ARG A 26 3.31 12.27 14.24
N THR A 27 2.40 12.03 15.17
CA THR A 27 2.21 12.79 16.41
C THR A 27 1.80 11.84 17.52
N ASN A 28 2.11 12.17 18.77
CA ASN A 28 1.61 11.44 19.93
C ASN A 28 0.30 12.01 20.48
N ASP A 29 -0.20 13.14 19.96
CA ASP A 29 -1.51 13.69 20.35
C ASP A 29 -2.64 12.69 20.00
N PRO A 30 -3.33 12.13 21.02
CA PRO A 30 -4.43 11.20 20.79
C PRO A 30 -5.57 11.80 19.97
N SER A 31 -5.81 13.12 20.07
CA SER A 31 -6.88 13.79 19.34
C SER A 31 -6.59 13.84 17.84
N ALA A 32 -5.41 14.34 17.46
CA ALA A 32 -4.95 14.31 16.08
C ALA A 32 -4.91 12.88 15.50
N GLN A 33 -4.51 11.88 16.30
CA GLN A 33 -4.56 10.49 15.85
C GLN A 33 -5.99 9.98 15.62
N ARG A 34 -6.97 10.37 16.45
CA ARG A 34 -8.38 10.01 16.21
C ARG A 34 -8.88 10.58 14.88
N THR A 35 -8.61 11.86 14.60
CA THR A 35 -8.99 12.48 13.32
C THR A 35 -8.35 11.77 12.13
N LEU A 36 -7.09 11.31 12.24
CA LEU A 36 -6.47 10.52 11.17
C LEU A 36 -7.12 9.13 10.99
N ARG A 37 -7.61 8.53 12.08
CA ARG A 37 -8.33 7.24 12.03
C ARG A 37 -9.72 7.38 11.41
N GLU A 38 -10.34 8.56 11.46
CA GLU A 38 -11.65 8.81 10.85
C GLU A 38 -11.64 8.58 9.33
N PHE A 39 -10.49 8.72 8.66
CA PHE A 39 -10.34 8.39 7.23
C PHE A 39 -10.72 6.95 6.90
N ALA A 40 -10.64 6.02 7.86
CA ALA A 40 -11.10 4.64 7.67
C ALA A 40 -12.61 4.55 7.36
N HIS A 41 -13.43 5.50 7.84
CA HIS A 41 -14.85 5.56 7.49
C HIS A 41 -15.07 5.94 6.02
N GLU A 42 -14.25 6.85 5.48
CA GLU A 42 -14.27 7.21 4.06
C GLU A 42 -13.88 6.02 3.18
N GLN A 43 -12.86 5.25 3.59
CA GLN A 43 -12.47 4.02 2.91
C GLN A 43 -13.59 2.98 2.95
N ALA A 44 -14.24 2.80 4.10
CA ALA A 44 -15.35 1.86 4.24
C ALA A 44 -16.56 2.25 3.40
N ALA A 45 -16.92 3.55 3.36
CA ALA A 45 -17.97 4.05 2.48
C ALA A 45 -17.66 3.78 1.01
N ALA A 46 -16.45 4.14 0.55
CA ALA A 46 -16.03 3.89 -0.83
C ALA A 46 -16.03 2.40 -1.17
N ALA A 47 -15.52 1.54 -0.29
CA ALA A 47 -15.48 0.10 -0.51
C ALA A 47 -16.89 -0.53 -0.60
N ARG A 48 -17.88 -0.01 0.15
CA ARG A 48 -19.29 -0.45 0.00
C ARG A 48 -19.85 -0.09 -1.37
N SER A 49 -19.65 1.15 -1.83
CA SER A 49 -20.11 1.57 -3.16
C SER A 49 -19.43 0.79 -4.29
N LEU A 50 -18.13 0.52 -4.15
CA LEU A 50 -17.39 -0.30 -5.13
C LEU A 50 -17.88 -1.77 -5.13
N ARG A 51 -18.20 -2.32 -3.95
CA ARG A 51 -18.80 -3.66 -3.83
C ARG A 51 -20.15 -3.73 -4.55
N GLU A 52 -20.99 -2.70 -4.44
CA GLU A 52 -22.27 -2.63 -5.15
C GLU A 52 -22.08 -2.63 -6.67
N ILE A 53 -21.16 -1.82 -7.19
CA ILE A 53 -20.80 -1.79 -8.62
C ILE A 53 -20.34 -3.18 -9.08
N LEU A 54 -19.46 -3.83 -8.31
CA LEU A 54 -18.96 -5.17 -8.62
C LEU A 54 -20.08 -6.21 -8.62
N SER A 55 -20.98 -6.19 -7.63
CA SER A 55 -22.13 -7.10 -7.57
C SER A 55 -23.09 -6.95 -8.75
N GLU A 56 -23.22 -5.74 -9.30
CA GLU A 56 -24.04 -5.47 -10.49
C GLU A 56 -23.33 -5.93 -11.77
N LYS A 57 -22.04 -5.61 -11.92
CA LYS A 57 -21.31 -5.80 -13.20
C LYS A 57 -20.71 -7.19 -13.39
N LEU A 58 -20.26 -7.86 -12.33
CA LEU A 58 -19.63 -9.18 -12.47
C LEU A 58 -20.56 -10.26 -13.05
N PRO A 59 -21.86 -10.31 -12.73
CA PRO A 59 -22.78 -11.27 -13.36
C PRO A 59 -23.00 -11.06 -14.87
N GLU A 60 -22.75 -9.85 -15.38
CA GLU A 60 -22.89 -9.52 -16.81
C GLU A 60 -21.68 -9.97 -17.64
N ALA A 61 -20.53 -10.18 -16.99
CA ALA A 61 -19.28 -10.57 -17.62
C ALA A 61 -19.27 -12.08 -17.93
N ARG A 62 -18.92 -12.43 -19.17
CA ARG A 62 -19.08 -13.77 -19.76
C ARG A 62 -17.84 -14.64 -19.63
N ASP A 63 -16.68 -14.02 -19.50
CA ASP A 63 -15.39 -14.70 -19.42
C ASP A 63 -14.43 -13.97 -18.47
N VAL A 64 -13.24 -14.55 -18.32
CA VAL A 64 -12.19 -14.05 -17.43
C VAL A 64 -11.67 -12.66 -17.86
N ASP A 65 -11.66 -12.37 -19.16
CA ASP A 65 -11.14 -11.11 -19.69
C ASP A 65 -12.13 -9.97 -19.41
N GLU A 66 -13.43 -10.20 -19.66
CA GLU A 66 -14.50 -9.27 -19.32
C GLU A 66 -14.55 -9.00 -17.80
N ARG A 67 -14.39 -10.04 -16.97
CA ARG A 67 -14.30 -9.90 -15.51
C ARG A 67 -13.07 -9.10 -15.08
N GLY A 68 -11.91 -9.36 -15.70
CA GLY A 68 -10.68 -8.59 -15.49
C GLY A 68 -10.83 -7.11 -15.85
N ALA A 69 -11.58 -6.80 -16.92
CA ALA A 69 -11.91 -5.43 -17.32
C ALA A 69 -12.83 -4.74 -16.29
N VAL A 70 -13.82 -5.45 -15.73
CA VAL A 70 -14.66 -4.95 -14.63
C VAL A 70 -13.80 -4.60 -13.41
N PHE A 71 -12.90 -5.49 -12.98
CA PHE A 71 -11.99 -5.22 -11.87
C PHE A 71 -11.07 -4.03 -12.14
N THR A 72 -10.53 -3.92 -13.35
CA THR A 72 -9.70 -2.79 -13.76
C THR A 72 -10.48 -1.47 -13.68
N THR A 73 -11.71 -1.44 -14.18
CA THR A 73 -12.60 -0.27 -14.14
C THR A 73 -12.89 0.15 -12.70
N VAL A 74 -13.16 -0.80 -11.81
CA VAL A 74 -13.41 -0.54 -10.38
C VAL A 74 -12.14 -0.05 -9.66
N PHE A 75 -10.97 -0.57 -10.02
CA PHE A 75 -9.69 -0.05 -9.52
C PHE A 75 -9.50 1.42 -9.91
N GLU A 76 -9.77 1.77 -11.16
CA GLU A 76 -9.67 3.14 -11.67
C GLU A 76 -10.69 4.09 -11.03
N ALA A 77 -11.91 3.62 -10.79
CA ALA A 77 -12.90 4.36 -10.00
C ALA A 77 -12.40 4.62 -8.56
N THR A 78 -11.62 3.69 -8.00
CA THR A 78 -10.99 3.86 -6.68
C THR A 78 -9.84 4.88 -6.72
N GLU A 79 -9.06 4.93 -7.81
CA GLU A 79 -8.06 5.99 -8.03
C GLU A 79 -8.71 7.37 -8.11
N ASP A 80 -9.81 7.50 -8.87
CA ASP A 80 -10.55 8.77 -8.97
C ASP A 80 -11.18 9.18 -7.65
N TRP A 81 -11.81 8.25 -6.92
CA TRP A 81 -12.28 8.51 -5.55
C TRP A 81 -11.17 9.09 -4.68
N ARG A 82 -9.98 8.49 -4.70
CA ARG A 82 -8.86 8.96 -3.85
C ARG A 82 -8.41 10.35 -4.24
N TYR A 83 -8.38 10.66 -5.53
CA TYR A 83 -8.11 12.01 -6.04
C TYR A 83 -9.18 13.01 -5.58
N ARG A 84 -10.47 12.68 -5.71
CA ARG A 84 -11.57 13.57 -5.27
C ARG A 84 -11.50 13.88 -3.78
N ILE A 85 -11.24 12.88 -2.94
CA ILE A 85 -11.03 13.11 -1.50
C ILE A 85 -9.82 14.01 -1.24
N ALA A 86 -8.72 13.82 -1.97
CA ALA A 86 -7.55 14.70 -1.87
C ALA A 86 -7.87 16.15 -2.28
N ALA A 87 -8.74 16.34 -3.26
CA ALA A 87 -9.16 17.65 -3.74
C ALA A 87 -10.09 18.37 -2.76
N THR A 88 -11.03 17.66 -2.13
CA THR A 88 -12.03 18.24 -1.23
C THR A 88 -11.56 18.34 0.21
N MET A 89 -10.58 17.53 0.62
CA MET A 89 -10.01 17.54 1.96
C MET A 89 -8.50 17.83 1.87
N PRO A 90 -8.08 19.11 1.83
CA PRO A 90 -6.66 19.49 1.72
C PRO A 90 -5.79 18.96 2.86
N HIS A 91 -6.35 18.64 4.03
CA HIS A 91 -5.59 17.99 5.11
C HIS A 91 -5.32 16.49 4.83
N SER A 92 -6.07 15.87 3.93
CA SER A 92 -5.89 14.47 3.51
C SER A 92 -4.73 14.25 2.54
N THR A 93 -4.11 15.33 2.03
CA THR A 93 -2.88 15.29 1.22
C THR A 93 -1.61 15.22 2.08
N GLY A 94 -1.75 15.35 3.40
CA GLY A 94 -0.66 15.39 4.38
C GLY A 94 0.04 16.75 4.43
N ARG A 95 1.38 16.76 4.53
CA ARG A 95 2.20 18.00 4.65
C ARG A 95 2.17 18.92 3.42
N TYR A 96 1.56 18.48 2.33
CA TYR A 96 1.67 19.11 1.02
C TYR A 96 0.31 19.73 0.69
N GLY A 97 0.21 21.06 0.70
CA GLY A 97 -1.07 21.79 0.51
C GLY A 97 -1.76 21.53 -0.84
N ALA A 98 -2.86 22.26 -1.11
CA ALA A 98 -3.76 22.05 -2.24
C ALA A 98 -3.07 21.92 -3.62
N GLY A 99 -1.93 22.59 -3.84
CA GLY A 99 -1.12 22.50 -5.07
C GLY A 99 -0.49 21.12 -5.35
N HIS A 100 -0.76 20.10 -4.53
CA HIS A 100 -0.23 18.75 -4.69
C HIS A 100 -1.28 17.68 -5.03
N VAL A 101 -2.54 18.06 -5.21
CA VAL A 101 -3.62 17.13 -5.56
C VAL A 101 -3.34 16.35 -6.86
N GLU A 102 -2.72 17.01 -7.86
CA GLU A 102 -2.36 16.38 -9.13
C GLU A 102 -1.41 15.19 -9.00
N ARG A 103 -0.68 15.09 -7.87
CA ARG A 103 0.18 13.93 -7.60
C ARG A 103 -0.60 12.63 -7.38
N PHE A 104 -1.89 12.71 -7.08
CA PHE A 104 -2.77 11.54 -7.01
C PHE A 104 -3.14 11.02 -8.41
N ARG A 105 -3.04 11.86 -9.45
CA ARG A 105 -3.22 11.46 -10.85
C ARG A 105 -1.91 11.23 -11.60
N THR A 106 -0.80 11.78 -11.11
CA THR A 106 0.53 11.61 -11.72
C THR A 106 0.94 10.13 -11.77
N PRO A 107 1.10 9.53 -12.95
CA PRO A 107 1.60 8.17 -13.10
C PRO A 107 3.02 8.03 -12.55
N ILE A 108 3.34 6.83 -12.08
CA ILE A 108 4.74 6.42 -11.90
C ILE A 108 5.26 5.97 -13.27
N ALA A 109 6.44 6.43 -13.65
CA ALA A 109 7.16 6.09 -14.88
C ALA A 109 8.62 5.74 -14.55
N ASP A 110 9.41 5.29 -15.52
CA ASP A 110 10.80 4.87 -15.26
C ASP A 110 11.73 6.06 -14.95
N ASP A 111 11.59 7.17 -15.69
CA ASP A 111 12.27 8.45 -15.45
C ASP A 111 11.78 9.15 -14.16
N ASN A 112 10.57 8.78 -13.73
CA ASN A 112 9.91 9.28 -12.55
C ASN A 112 9.46 8.11 -11.67
N ARG A 113 10.40 7.31 -11.19
CA ARG A 113 10.12 6.20 -10.24
C ARG A 113 9.65 6.70 -8.88
N ASN A 114 8.82 5.92 -8.19
CA ASN A 114 8.47 6.25 -6.81
C ASN A 114 9.65 5.87 -5.90
N LEU A 115 10.07 6.80 -5.04
CA LEU A 115 11.17 6.61 -4.09
C LEU A 115 10.69 6.94 -2.69
N PHE A 116 10.95 6.05 -1.75
CA PHE A 116 10.54 6.20 -0.36
C PHE A 116 11.66 5.73 0.57
N ARG A 117 12.20 6.63 1.38
CA ARG A 117 13.20 6.27 2.40
C ARG A 117 12.54 5.45 3.50
N ILE A 118 13.19 4.39 3.96
CA ILE A 118 12.82 3.57 5.13
C ILE A 118 13.96 3.48 6.14
N GLY A 119 13.66 2.95 7.33
CA GLY A 119 14.59 2.86 8.45
C GLY A 119 14.59 4.10 9.32
N GLU A 120 15.74 4.41 9.89
CA GLU A 120 15.87 5.51 10.83
C GLU A 120 15.53 6.82 10.11
N HIS A 121 14.48 7.48 10.61
CA HIS A 121 13.92 8.67 10.03
C HIS A 121 13.51 9.63 11.16
N GLU A 122 14.49 10.28 11.74
CA GLU A 122 14.40 11.13 12.93
C GLU A 122 13.37 12.24 12.74
N ARG A 123 13.23 12.79 11.52
CA ARG A 123 12.17 13.75 11.15
C ARG A 123 10.74 13.31 11.50
N LEU A 124 10.49 12.01 11.69
CA LEU A 124 9.18 11.48 12.05
C LEU A 124 8.92 11.49 13.57
N ARG A 125 9.93 11.78 14.39
CA ARG A 125 9.77 12.03 15.82
C ARG A 125 9.15 13.41 16.02
N GLU A 126 8.40 13.56 17.09
CA GLU A 126 7.71 14.80 17.45
C GLU A 126 8.68 15.73 18.20
N GLY A 127 8.73 17.01 17.82
CA GLY A 127 9.61 17.98 18.47
C GLY A 127 11.10 17.83 18.12
N VAL A 128 11.43 17.35 16.92
CA VAL A 128 12.82 17.27 16.45
C VAL A 128 13.34 18.58 15.90
N ASP A 129 14.62 18.82 16.13
CA ASP A 129 15.36 19.95 15.58
C ASP A 129 16.29 19.51 14.46
N TRP A 130 16.51 20.41 13.49
CA TRP A 130 17.49 20.21 12.43
C TRP A 130 18.85 20.74 12.89
N ASP A 131 19.85 19.87 12.91
CA ASP A 131 21.24 20.24 13.14
C ASP A 131 21.92 20.51 11.78
N SER A 132 22.29 21.76 11.53
CA SER A 132 22.93 22.18 10.28
C SER A 132 24.37 21.69 10.15
N ILE A 133 25.06 21.39 11.27
CA ILE A 133 26.46 20.94 11.26
C ILE A 133 26.51 19.48 10.81
N THR A 134 25.76 18.61 11.48
CA THR A 134 25.72 17.18 11.12
C THR A 134 24.78 16.89 9.95
N ARG A 135 23.95 17.86 9.55
CA ARG A 135 22.90 17.71 8.52
C ARG A 135 21.93 16.56 8.84
N THR A 136 21.62 16.39 10.12
CA THR A 136 20.69 15.39 10.63
C THR A 136 19.61 16.03 11.49
N TYR A 137 18.60 15.25 11.88
CA TYR A 137 17.62 15.67 12.87
C TYR A 137 17.98 15.08 14.23
N THR A 138 17.94 15.90 15.28
CA THR A 138 18.30 15.52 16.65
C THR A 138 17.11 15.68 17.61
N GLY A 139 17.13 14.91 18.70
CA GLY A 139 16.10 14.98 19.76
C GLY A 139 14.75 14.36 19.38
N GLY A 140 13.70 14.94 19.96
CA GLY A 140 12.29 14.57 19.76
C GLY A 140 11.84 13.25 20.42
N THR A 141 10.53 13.06 20.49
CA THR A 141 9.88 11.87 21.05
C THR A 141 9.40 10.94 19.94
N GLU A 142 9.56 9.63 20.14
CA GLU A 142 9.12 8.63 19.17
C GLU A 142 7.60 8.68 18.93
N THR A 143 7.22 8.76 17.67
CA THR A 143 5.83 8.61 17.20
C THR A 143 5.60 7.20 16.67
N PRO A 144 4.35 6.74 16.50
CA PRO A 144 4.07 5.49 15.82
C PRO A 144 4.71 5.40 14.42
N ALA A 145 4.74 6.50 13.66
CA ALA A 145 5.40 6.55 12.35
C ALA A 145 6.91 6.28 12.45
N SER A 146 7.61 6.91 13.40
CA SER A 146 9.04 6.69 13.60
C SER A 146 9.38 5.24 13.98
N ARG A 147 8.58 4.62 14.87
CA ARG A 147 8.75 3.22 15.26
C ARG A 147 8.48 2.26 14.11
N THR A 148 7.45 2.53 13.33
CA THR A 148 7.10 1.76 12.13
C THR A 148 8.25 1.76 11.13
N MET A 149 8.82 2.94 10.85
CA MET A 149 9.90 3.10 9.89
C MET A 149 11.19 2.41 10.33
N ARG A 150 11.57 2.53 11.61
CA ARG A 150 12.69 1.77 12.20
C ARG A 150 12.49 0.27 12.02
N ARG A 151 11.32 -0.25 12.41
CA ARG A 151 10.99 -1.68 12.31
C ARG A 151 11.15 -2.18 10.86
N PHE A 152 10.58 -1.47 9.89
CA PHE A 152 10.66 -1.88 8.49
C PHE A 152 12.06 -1.67 7.89
N GLY A 153 12.84 -0.69 8.37
CA GLY A 153 14.26 -0.58 8.03
C GLY A 153 15.08 -1.78 8.50
N ALA A 154 14.84 -2.26 9.73
CA ALA A 154 15.50 -3.47 10.22
C ALA A 154 15.14 -4.71 9.37
N LEU A 155 13.88 -4.84 8.94
CA LEU A 155 13.46 -5.90 8.03
C LEU A 155 14.13 -5.79 6.65
N ALA A 156 14.28 -4.58 6.12
CA ALA A 156 14.97 -4.34 4.86
C ALA A 156 16.48 -4.62 4.97
N ALA A 157 17.12 -4.23 6.08
CA ALA A 157 18.51 -4.57 6.36
C ALA A 157 18.74 -6.09 6.40
N ALA A 158 17.82 -6.85 7.00
CA ALA A 158 17.86 -8.31 6.99
C ALA A 158 17.77 -8.92 5.58
N ARG A 159 17.01 -8.29 4.65
CA ARG A 159 16.96 -8.71 3.24
C ARG A 159 18.32 -8.54 2.56
N PHE A 160 19.02 -7.45 2.84
CA PHE A 160 20.38 -7.24 2.34
C PHE A 160 21.41 -8.19 2.94
N ALA A 161 21.23 -8.63 4.19
CA ALA A 161 22.09 -9.65 4.81
C ALA A 161 21.99 -11.00 4.08
N GLN A 162 20.84 -11.31 3.47
CA GLN A 162 20.61 -12.49 2.63
C GLN A 162 21.16 -12.34 1.20
N SER A 163 21.69 -11.17 0.85
CA SER A 163 22.30 -10.88 -0.45
C SER A 163 23.59 -10.08 -0.25
N PRO A 164 24.65 -10.70 0.30
CA PRO A 164 25.91 -10.03 0.60
C PRO A 164 26.48 -9.31 -0.63
N GLY A 165 26.97 -8.09 -0.45
CA GLY A 165 27.54 -7.27 -1.53
C GLY A 165 26.53 -6.61 -2.48
N ALA A 166 25.24 -6.94 -2.41
CA ALA A 166 24.23 -6.30 -3.26
C ALA A 166 23.81 -4.93 -2.72
N ASP A 167 23.86 -3.89 -3.55
CA ASP A 167 23.32 -2.56 -3.23
C ASP A 167 21.83 -2.42 -3.58
N ILE A 168 21.33 -3.34 -4.42
CA ILE A 168 19.95 -3.40 -4.86
C ILE A 168 19.43 -4.82 -4.64
N VAL A 169 18.34 -4.95 -3.88
CA VAL A 169 17.61 -6.22 -3.71
C VAL A 169 16.20 -6.04 -4.26
N SER A 170 15.84 -6.82 -5.27
CA SER A 170 14.48 -6.78 -5.85
C SER A 170 13.61 -7.86 -5.20
N ASN A 171 12.33 -7.55 -5.00
CA ASN A 171 11.34 -8.60 -4.79
C ASN A 171 11.17 -9.38 -6.09
N ARG A 172 11.30 -10.70 -6.03
CA ARG A 172 10.96 -11.60 -7.13
C ARG A 172 9.48 -11.89 -7.04
N VAL A 173 8.75 -11.53 -8.08
CA VAL A 173 7.29 -11.69 -8.13
C VAL A 173 6.97 -12.82 -9.09
N THR A 174 6.40 -13.90 -8.56
CA THR A 174 5.90 -15.01 -9.36
C THR A 174 4.46 -14.70 -9.78
N LEU A 175 4.23 -14.64 -11.08
CA LEU A 175 2.92 -14.42 -11.69
C LEU A 175 2.13 -15.74 -11.73
N PRO A 176 0.79 -15.70 -11.90
CA PRO A 176 -0.04 -16.90 -11.96
C PRO A 176 0.35 -17.89 -13.06
N ASP A 177 0.95 -17.39 -14.16
CA ASP A 177 1.46 -18.22 -15.27
C ASP A 177 2.85 -18.83 -14.99
N GLY A 178 3.40 -18.65 -13.79
CA GLY A 178 4.70 -19.17 -13.36
C GLY A 178 5.89 -18.30 -13.77
N ARG A 179 5.71 -17.26 -14.59
CA ARG A 179 6.79 -16.32 -14.91
C ARG A 179 7.21 -15.55 -13.66
N VAL A 180 8.49 -15.17 -13.61
CA VAL A 180 9.05 -14.34 -12.54
C VAL A 180 9.49 -13.00 -13.10
N VAL A 181 8.98 -11.92 -12.52
CA VAL A 181 9.32 -10.53 -12.87
C VAL A 181 9.87 -9.77 -11.66
N HIS A 182 10.46 -8.59 -11.89
CA HIS A 182 11.01 -7.78 -10.81
C HIS A 182 9.94 -6.85 -10.22
N GLY A 183 9.68 -7.02 -8.92
CA GLY A 183 8.82 -6.13 -8.13
C GLY A 183 9.58 -4.94 -7.56
N MET A 184 9.07 -4.41 -6.44
CA MET A 184 9.70 -3.34 -5.68
C MET A 184 11.16 -3.66 -5.36
N ARG A 185 11.99 -2.61 -5.30
CA ARG A 185 13.42 -2.71 -5.05
C ARG A 185 13.78 -2.03 -3.74
N LEU A 186 14.62 -2.68 -2.94
CA LEU A 186 15.34 -2.09 -1.83
C LEU A 186 16.68 -1.58 -2.35
N LEU A 187 17.05 -0.37 -1.97
CA LEU A 187 18.32 0.29 -2.31
C LEU A 187 19.07 0.59 -1.02
N ARG A 188 20.37 0.33 -0.96
CA ARG A 188 21.29 0.75 0.11
C ARG A 188 22.55 1.38 -0.47
N ALA A 189 23.46 1.84 0.40
CA ALA A 189 24.80 2.32 0.04
C ALA A 189 24.77 3.28 -1.16
N ASP A 190 25.51 3.01 -2.24
CA ASP A 190 25.58 3.92 -3.39
C ASP A 190 24.23 4.08 -4.08
N ALA A 191 23.47 3.00 -4.25
CA ALA A 191 22.14 3.08 -4.86
C ALA A 191 21.17 3.96 -4.05
N ALA A 192 21.25 3.91 -2.72
CA ALA A 192 20.45 4.77 -1.85
C ALA A 192 20.91 6.24 -1.88
N ARG A 193 22.22 6.51 -1.93
CA ARG A 193 22.76 7.87 -2.10
C ARG A 193 22.28 8.51 -3.41
N HIS A 194 22.31 7.76 -4.51
CA HIS A 194 21.76 8.21 -5.79
C HIS A 194 20.26 8.51 -5.70
N ALA A 195 19.48 7.63 -5.06
CA ALA A 195 18.05 7.86 -4.84
C ALA A 195 17.77 9.11 -3.97
N ALA A 196 18.58 9.36 -2.95
CA ALA A 196 18.48 10.55 -2.11
C ALA A 196 18.78 11.83 -2.91
N ALA A 197 19.85 11.83 -3.71
CA ALA A 197 20.19 12.93 -4.61
C ALA A 197 19.10 13.21 -5.65
N GLU A 198 18.55 12.16 -6.27
CA GLU A 198 17.42 12.25 -7.20
C GLU A 198 16.18 12.87 -6.53
N MET A 199 15.87 12.45 -5.31
CA MET A 199 14.76 13.02 -4.54
C MET A 199 14.98 14.50 -4.20
N ALA A 200 16.20 14.87 -3.78
CA ALA A 200 16.56 16.26 -3.52
C ALA A 200 16.44 17.11 -4.78
N ALA A 201 17.02 16.67 -5.90
CA ALA A 201 16.93 17.35 -7.19
C ALA A 201 15.47 17.56 -7.64
N ARG A 202 14.62 16.53 -7.50
CA ARG A 202 13.19 16.64 -7.81
C ARG A 202 12.46 17.62 -6.89
N ILE A 203 12.85 17.74 -5.63
CA ILE A 203 12.23 18.71 -4.70
C ILE A 203 12.66 20.13 -5.09
N ALA A 204 13.97 20.35 -5.34
CA ALA A 204 14.51 21.63 -5.79
C ALA A 204 13.87 22.10 -7.12
N ALA A 205 13.74 21.22 -8.11
CA ALA A 205 13.13 21.54 -9.41
C ALA A 205 11.66 22.01 -9.31
N ARG A 206 11.00 21.75 -8.18
CA ARG A 206 9.63 22.22 -7.87
C ARG A 206 9.61 23.44 -6.94
N GLY A 207 10.76 24.08 -6.71
CA GLY A 207 10.89 25.20 -5.78
C GLY A 207 10.81 24.79 -4.30
N GLY A 208 10.94 23.49 -3.99
CA GLY A 208 10.91 23.01 -2.62
C GLY A 208 12.25 23.20 -1.89
N ASP A 209 12.18 23.43 -0.59
CA ASP A 209 13.35 23.54 0.28
C ASP A 209 14.05 22.17 0.45
N THR A 210 15.30 22.09 0.01
CA THR A 210 16.17 20.92 0.14
C THR A 210 17.19 21.02 1.27
N SER A 211 17.23 22.13 2.02
CA SER A 211 18.23 22.37 3.07
C SER A 211 18.14 21.37 4.22
N ARG A 212 16.97 20.73 4.41
CA ARG A 212 16.68 19.75 5.47
C ARG A 212 16.39 18.35 4.93
N ILE A 213 17.11 17.95 3.88
CA ILE A 213 17.09 16.59 3.34
C ILE A 213 18.39 15.91 3.73
N VAL A 214 18.27 14.79 4.45
CA VAL A 214 19.40 13.91 4.78
C VAL A 214 19.74 13.08 3.54
N THR A 215 20.96 13.21 3.04
CA THR A 215 21.45 12.54 1.81
C THR A 215 22.65 11.61 2.08
N ASP A 216 23.06 11.49 3.33
CA ASP A 216 24.19 10.70 3.83
C ASP A 216 23.76 9.70 4.92
N GLY A 217 24.74 8.94 5.42
CA GLY A 217 24.54 7.87 6.39
C GLY A 217 24.04 6.55 5.79
N ASP A 218 23.56 5.67 6.66
CA ASP A 218 23.06 4.34 6.31
C ASP A 218 21.62 4.41 5.79
N LEU A 219 21.49 4.93 4.57
CA LEU A 219 20.21 5.11 3.90
C LEU A 219 19.70 3.79 3.31
N ILE A 220 18.41 3.53 3.50
CA ILE A 220 17.67 2.52 2.76
C ILE A 220 16.46 3.17 2.08
N TYR A 221 16.30 2.89 0.78
CA TYR A 221 15.16 3.35 0.00
C TYR A 221 14.39 2.18 -0.60
N ILE A 222 13.09 2.36 -0.77
CA ILE A 222 12.22 1.56 -1.61
C ILE A 222 12.06 2.30 -2.94
N ALA A 223 12.22 1.59 -4.05
CA ALA A 223 11.98 2.08 -5.39
C ALA A 223 10.96 1.21 -6.13
N SER A 224 10.06 1.85 -6.88
CA SER A 224 9.13 1.13 -7.75
C SER A 224 9.85 0.27 -8.79
N ALA A 225 9.22 -0.85 -9.13
CA ALA A 225 9.60 -1.67 -10.28
C ALA A 225 9.56 -0.87 -11.60
N PRO A 226 10.27 -1.33 -12.64
CA PRO A 226 10.13 -0.80 -13.99
C PRO A 226 8.68 -0.77 -14.45
N GLU A 227 8.32 0.18 -15.32
CA GLU A 227 6.96 0.36 -15.79
C GLU A 227 6.40 -0.89 -16.49
N THR A 228 7.20 -1.54 -17.33
CA THR A 228 6.82 -2.79 -18.01
C THR A 228 6.41 -3.86 -17.01
N ASP A 229 7.23 -4.09 -15.99
CA ASP A 229 6.99 -5.11 -14.96
C ASP A 229 5.76 -4.74 -14.12
N ARG A 230 5.59 -3.48 -13.72
CA ARG A 230 4.39 -3.05 -12.99
C ARG A 230 3.12 -3.26 -13.79
N ARG A 231 3.12 -2.97 -15.10
CA ARG A 231 1.95 -3.21 -15.95
C ARG A 231 1.63 -4.71 -16.03
N THR A 232 2.64 -5.55 -16.23
CA THR A 232 2.46 -7.00 -16.25
C THR A 232 1.95 -7.53 -14.91
N ILE A 233 2.51 -7.09 -13.79
CA ILE A 233 2.09 -7.47 -12.44
C ILE A 233 0.63 -7.04 -12.19
N PHE A 234 0.27 -5.81 -12.55
CA PHE A 234 -1.09 -5.28 -12.37
C PHE A 234 -2.12 -6.08 -13.18
N HIS A 235 -1.87 -6.32 -14.47
CA HIS A 235 -2.77 -7.14 -15.28
C HIS A 235 -2.89 -8.57 -14.74
N SER A 236 -1.79 -9.15 -14.27
CA SER A 236 -1.80 -10.47 -13.64
C SER A 236 -2.64 -10.51 -12.37
N ALA A 237 -2.63 -9.42 -11.57
CA ALA A 237 -3.48 -9.30 -10.39
C ALA A 237 -4.97 -9.24 -10.75
N MET A 238 -5.33 -8.47 -11.80
CA MET A 238 -6.71 -8.39 -12.27
C MET A 238 -7.20 -9.73 -12.82
N ALA A 239 -6.38 -10.42 -13.63
CA ALA A 239 -6.70 -11.75 -14.14
C ALA A 239 -6.84 -12.79 -13.02
N LEU A 240 -5.96 -12.74 -12.01
CA LEU A 240 -6.04 -13.64 -10.85
C LEU A 240 -7.36 -13.49 -10.09
N LEU A 241 -7.82 -12.25 -9.88
CA LEU A 241 -9.12 -11.97 -9.24
C LEU A 241 -10.32 -12.31 -10.13
N ALA A 242 -10.12 -12.33 -11.45
CA ALA A 242 -11.15 -12.65 -12.44
C ALA A 242 -11.46 -14.13 -12.56
N HIS A 243 -10.50 -15.01 -12.24
CA HIS A 243 -10.72 -16.44 -12.27
C HIS A 243 -11.81 -16.90 -11.29
N ASP A 244 -12.56 -17.92 -11.69
CA ASP A 244 -13.47 -18.59 -10.77
C ASP A 244 -12.67 -19.44 -9.77
N HIS A 245 -13.02 -19.29 -8.50
CA HIS A 245 -12.37 -20.01 -7.41
C HIS A 245 -13.28 -21.12 -6.91
N THR A 246 -12.83 -22.36 -7.07
CA THR A 246 -13.62 -23.57 -6.77
C THR A 246 -13.92 -23.72 -5.28
N THR A 247 -13.06 -23.18 -4.41
CA THR A 247 -13.22 -23.27 -2.97
C THR A 247 -12.98 -21.91 -2.29
N PRO A 248 -13.53 -21.70 -1.07
CA PRO A 248 -13.21 -20.51 -0.27
C PRO A 248 -11.71 -20.36 0.03
N ALA A 249 -10.99 -21.48 0.17
CA ALA A 249 -9.55 -21.48 0.39
C ALA A 249 -8.79 -20.95 -0.83
N ASP A 250 -9.18 -21.38 -2.04
CA ASP A 250 -8.60 -20.89 -3.30
C ASP A 250 -8.85 -19.40 -3.46
N ALA A 251 -10.07 -18.93 -3.19
CA ALA A 251 -10.42 -17.52 -3.25
C ALA A 251 -9.60 -16.67 -2.27
N THR A 252 -9.37 -17.18 -1.05
CA THR A 252 -8.55 -16.51 -0.04
C THR A 252 -7.09 -16.41 -0.47
N ILE A 253 -6.53 -17.46 -1.09
CA ILE A 253 -5.16 -17.48 -1.62
C ILE A 253 -5.04 -16.48 -2.77
N ALA A 254 -5.94 -16.57 -3.76
CA ALA A 254 -5.94 -15.69 -4.93
C ALA A 254 -6.08 -14.21 -4.54
N TRP A 255 -6.97 -13.89 -3.59
CA TRP A 255 -7.11 -12.54 -3.05
C TRP A 255 -5.83 -12.05 -2.35
N ALA A 256 -5.20 -12.88 -1.53
CA ALA A 256 -3.96 -12.51 -0.82
C ALA A 256 -2.77 -12.34 -1.78
N GLU A 257 -2.69 -13.18 -2.83
CA GLU A 257 -1.69 -13.05 -3.88
C GLU A 257 -1.92 -11.79 -4.72
N ALA A 258 -3.15 -11.53 -5.15
CA ALA A 258 -3.51 -10.30 -5.85
C ALA A 258 -3.18 -9.06 -5.01
N ALA A 259 -3.41 -9.10 -3.69
CA ALA A 259 -3.00 -8.04 -2.79
C ALA A 259 -1.48 -7.78 -2.86
N TYR A 260 -0.66 -8.83 -2.82
CA TYR A 260 0.79 -8.68 -2.98
C TYR A 260 1.14 -8.04 -4.33
N LEU A 261 0.58 -8.55 -5.43
CA LEU A 261 0.83 -8.05 -6.78
C LEU A 261 0.46 -6.56 -6.91
N LEU A 262 -0.69 -6.14 -6.39
CA LEU A 262 -1.11 -4.74 -6.46
C LEU A 262 -0.20 -3.79 -5.70
N TYR A 263 0.31 -4.19 -4.53
CA TYR A 263 1.33 -3.40 -3.83
C TYR A 263 2.68 -3.42 -4.56
N GLN A 264 3.04 -4.48 -5.31
CA GLN A 264 4.24 -4.44 -6.15
C GLN A 264 4.08 -3.51 -7.38
N ALA A 265 2.85 -3.18 -7.77
CA ALA A 265 2.55 -2.43 -8.99
C ALA A 265 1.71 -1.15 -8.78
N PRO A 266 2.11 -0.22 -7.88
CA PRO A 266 1.37 1.03 -7.74
C PRO A 266 1.44 1.83 -9.03
N ARG A 267 0.31 2.39 -9.45
CA ARG A 267 0.19 3.17 -10.70
C ARG A 267 0.44 4.66 -10.51
N ARG A 268 0.15 5.22 -9.32
CA ARG A 268 0.19 6.66 -9.03
C ARG A 268 1.22 7.04 -7.98
N LYS A 269 1.72 8.27 -8.06
CA LYS A 269 2.74 8.84 -7.15
C LYS A 269 2.27 9.06 -5.71
N ARG A 270 0.95 9.15 -5.49
CA ARG A 270 0.31 9.33 -4.19
C ARG A 270 -0.98 8.52 -4.14
N GLY A 271 -1.41 8.17 -2.94
CA GLY A 271 -2.70 7.52 -2.70
C GLY A 271 -2.74 6.03 -3.00
N SER A 272 -1.69 5.43 -3.56
CA SER A 272 -1.64 4.02 -3.96
C SER A 272 -1.98 3.04 -2.83
N ASP A 273 -1.49 3.26 -1.60
CA ASP A 273 -1.87 2.43 -0.44
C ASP A 273 -3.37 2.50 -0.17
N ALA A 274 -3.94 3.70 0.04
CA ALA A 274 -5.36 3.87 0.29
C ALA A 274 -6.24 3.31 -0.84
N THR A 275 -5.87 3.54 -2.11
CA THR A 275 -6.56 2.98 -3.27
C THR A 275 -6.55 1.45 -3.23
N THR A 276 -5.39 0.85 -3.03
CA THR A 276 -5.24 -0.62 -3.01
C THR A 276 -6.02 -1.24 -1.86
N ARG A 277 -5.97 -0.65 -0.67
CA ARG A 277 -6.74 -1.09 0.50
C ARG A 277 -8.24 -1.09 0.22
N THR A 278 -8.77 0.04 -0.24
CA THR A 278 -10.21 0.22 -0.52
C THR A 278 -10.69 -0.77 -1.56
N PHE A 279 -9.93 -0.94 -2.65
CA PHE A 279 -10.21 -1.92 -3.69
C PHE A 279 -10.20 -3.36 -3.18
N LEU A 280 -9.17 -3.75 -2.44
CA LEU A 280 -9.01 -5.12 -1.92
C LEU A 280 -10.11 -5.50 -0.94
N VAL A 281 -10.57 -4.58 -0.08
CA VAL A 281 -11.66 -4.86 0.86
C VAL A 281 -12.99 -4.99 0.11
N ALA A 282 -13.26 -4.15 -0.90
CA ALA A 282 -14.46 -4.25 -1.71
C ALA A 282 -14.56 -5.61 -2.43
N ILE A 283 -13.47 -6.05 -3.04
CA ILE A 283 -13.41 -7.33 -3.76
C ILE A 283 -13.42 -8.52 -2.80
N GLY A 284 -12.64 -8.45 -1.73
CA GLY A 284 -12.59 -9.52 -0.74
C GLY A 284 -13.96 -9.76 -0.09
N ALA A 285 -14.74 -8.70 0.13
CA ALA A 285 -16.10 -8.84 0.63
C ALA A 285 -17.04 -9.64 -0.29
N LEU A 286 -16.74 -9.71 -1.60
CA LEU A 286 -17.45 -10.55 -2.56
C LEU A 286 -16.86 -11.95 -2.65
N LEU A 287 -15.55 -12.05 -2.89
CA LEU A 287 -14.87 -13.32 -3.12
C LEU A 287 -14.84 -14.22 -1.88
N LEU A 288 -14.71 -13.62 -0.70
CA LEU A 288 -14.58 -14.35 0.57
C LEU A 288 -15.92 -14.48 1.30
N ALA A 289 -17.00 -13.88 0.77
CA ALA A 289 -18.31 -13.76 1.42
C ALA A 289 -18.31 -13.06 2.79
N HIS A 290 -17.19 -12.45 3.19
CA HIS A 290 -17.06 -11.59 4.36
C HIS A 290 -16.03 -10.47 4.08
N PRO A 291 -16.18 -9.27 4.67
CA PRO A 291 -15.18 -8.23 4.56
C PRO A 291 -13.83 -8.68 5.15
N PRO A 292 -12.72 -8.66 4.39
CA PRO A 292 -11.41 -8.95 4.96
C PRO A 292 -10.92 -7.80 5.82
N VAL A 293 -10.07 -8.13 6.80
CA VAL A 293 -9.34 -7.14 7.60
C VAL A 293 -7.90 -7.09 7.09
N LEU A 294 -7.43 -5.92 6.68
CA LEU A 294 -6.07 -5.76 6.20
C LEU A 294 -5.06 -5.72 7.35
N LEU A 295 -3.78 -5.99 7.06
CA LEU A 295 -2.71 -5.80 8.04
C LEU A 295 -2.41 -4.30 8.24
N HIS A 296 -2.01 -3.93 9.46
CA HIS A 296 -1.30 -2.66 9.65
C HIS A 296 -0.05 -2.63 8.76
N ASP A 297 0.15 -1.47 8.10
CA ASP A 297 1.28 -1.21 7.21
C ASP A 297 1.45 -2.29 6.10
N VAL A 298 0.33 -2.77 5.54
CA VAL A 298 0.31 -3.85 4.54
C VAL A 298 1.15 -3.50 3.29
N ASP A 299 1.21 -2.23 2.89
CA ASP A 299 2.07 -1.76 1.79
C ASP A 299 3.56 -1.97 2.11
N LEU A 300 4.05 -1.50 3.25
CA LEU A 300 5.43 -1.70 3.69
C LEU A 300 5.78 -3.18 3.83
N ARG A 301 4.85 -4.01 4.31
CA ARG A 301 5.02 -5.47 4.34
C ARG A 301 5.22 -6.02 2.94
N ALA A 302 4.36 -5.66 1.99
CA ALA A 302 4.50 -6.12 0.62
C ALA A 302 5.82 -5.64 -0.01
N TYR A 303 6.24 -4.39 0.23
CA TYR A 303 7.45 -3.85 -0.35
C TYR A 303 8.74 -4.53 0.14
N ILE A 304 8.74 -5.07 1.37
CA ILE A 304 9.97 -5.59 2.00
C ILE A 304 9.99 -7.13 2.07
N ARG A 305 8.83 -7.76 2.29
CA ARG A 305 8.70 -9.22 2.41
C ARG A 305 8.69 -9.89 1.04
N SER A 306 9.10 -11.15 1.03
CA SER A 306 8.83 -12.03 -0.11
C SER A 306 7.33 -12.28 -0.28
N GLN A 307 6.91 -12.65 -1.48
CA GLN A 307 5.52 -13.01 -1.80
C GLN A 307 4.97 -14.07 -0.85
N VAL A 308 5.71 -15.17 -0.66
CA VAL A 308 5.31 -16.29 0.21
C VAL A 308 5.05 -15.82 1.65
N GLN A 309 5.97 -15.02 2.21
CA GLN A 309 5.81 -14.50 3.58
C GLN A 309 4.62 -13.56 3.70
N PHE A 310 4.42 -12.66 2.73
CA PHE A 310 3.31 -11.73 2.74
C PHE A 310 1.96 -12.46 2.67
N VAL A 311 1.82 -13.40 1.72
CA VAL A 311 0.59 -14.18 1.52
C VAL A 311 0.27 -14.99 2.78
N ALA A 312 1.26 -15.64 3.39
CA ALA A 312 1.08 -16.38 4.63
C ALA A 312 0.64 -15.47 5.80
N GLU A 313 1.28 -14.31 5.98
CA GLU A 313 0.90 -13.34 7.03
C GLU A 313 -0.53 -12.82 6.84
N LEU A 314 -0.94 -12.52 5.61
CA LEU A 314 -2.26 -11.95 5.29
C LEU A 314 -3.37 -12.99 5.43
N ARG A 315 -3.13 -14.24 5.00
CA ARG A 315 -4.06 -15.37 5.20
C ARG A 315 -4.29 -15.66 6.69
N ALA A 316 -3.21 -15.76 7.47
CA ALA A 316 -3.32 -15.97 8.91
C ALA A 316 -4.10 -14.84 9.62
N ALA A 317 -4.12 -13.63 9.07
CA ALA A 317 -4.95 -12.55 9.59
C ALA A 317 -6.44 -12.76 9.30
N GLN A 318 -6.79 -13.32 8.14
CA GLN A 318 -8.18 -13.64 7.82
C GLN A 318 -8.70 -14.77 8.71
N ASP A 319 -7.88 -15.80 8.94
CA ASP A 319 -8.24 -16.92 9.82
C ASP A 319 -8.57 -16.47 11.25
N ARG A 320 -7.82 -15.48 11.76
CA ARG A 320 -8.08 -14.89 13.09
C ARG A 320 -9.33 -14.00 13.11
N GLY A 321 -9.60 -13.27 12.03
CA GLY A 321 -10.77 -12.40 11.91
C GLY A 321 -12.09 -13.16 11.82
N VAL A 322 -12.09 -14.37 11.22
CA VAL A 322 -13.28 -15.23 11.11
C VAL A 322 -13.62 -15.92 12.45
N GLY A 323 -12.66 -16.06 13.37
CA GLY A 323 -12.84 -16.68 14.69
C GLY A 323 -13.06 -15.72 15.86
N ALA A 324 -12.91 -14.41 15.65
CA ALA A 324 -13.08 -13.38 16.67
C ALA A 324 -14.32 -12.51 16.37
N ALA A 325 -15.50 -13.12 16.44
CA ALA A 325 -16.69 -12.34 16.79
C ALA A 325 -16.61 -12.05 18.31
N PRO A 326 -16.96 -10.83 18.76
CA PRO A 326 -16.91 -10.46 20.18
C PRO A 326 -17.73 -11.40 21.07
#